data_AF-A0A924VNS7-F1
#
_entry.id   AF-A0A924VNS7-F1
#
_cell.length_a   1.000
_cell.length_b   1.000
_cell.length_c   1.000
_cell.angle_alpha   90.00
_cell.angle_beta   90.00
_cell.angle_gamma   90.00
#
_symmetry.space_group_name_H-M   'P 1'
#
loop_
_entity.id
_entity.type
_entity.pdbx_description
1 polymer ?
#
loop_
_entity_poly.entity_id
_entity_poly.type
_entity_poly.pdbx_seq_one_letter_code
_entity_poly.pdbx_strand_id
1 'polypeptide(L)' 'MPFVPHVTMAYVNADADGRGVVQTLEQKSGRVATGVSPVLALIELHRDNRQYEWRTLEEIPLAD' A
#
# COMPACT_ATOMS: atom_id res chain seq x y z
N MET A 1 -7.91 -11.47 14.68
CA MET A 1 -8.52 -11.04 13.40
C MET A 1 -7.80 -11.74 12.26
N PRO A 2 -8.48 -12.14 11.18
CA PRO A 2 -7.83 -12.76 10.03
C PRO A 2 -7.01 -11.75 9.21
N PHE A 3 -6.02 -12.25 8.47
CA PHE A 3 -5.30 -11.47 7.47
C PHE A 3 -6.25 -11.07 6.32
N VAL A 4 -6.19 -9.81 5.89
CA VAL A 4 -6.94 -9.29 4.74
C VAL A 4 -5.94 -8.76 3.72
N PRO A 5 -5.77 -9.42 2.55
CA PRO A 5 -4.86 -8.94 1.52
C PRO A 5 -5.38 -7.61 0.96
N HIS A 6 -4.51 -6.60 0.94
CA HIS A 6 -4.81 -5.29 0.41
C HIS A 6 -3.53 -4.62 -0.10
N VAL A 7 -3.70 -3.63 -0.97
CA VAL A 7 -2.64 -2.70 -1.38
C VAL A 7 -3.00 -1.33 -0.86
N THR A 8 -2.14 -0.76 -0.03
CA THR A 8 -2.30 0.62 0.43
C THR A 8 -1.96 1.58 -0.70
N MET A 9 -2.94 2.36 -1.15
CA MET A 9 -2.73 3.32 -2.26
C MET A 9 -2.26 4.69 -1.78
N ALA A 10 -2.62 5.09 -0.56
CA ALA A 10 -2.26 6.40 0.00
C ALA A 10 -2.28 6.38 1.53
N TYR A 11 -1.49 7.27 2.12
CA TYR A 11 -1.57 7.63 3.53
C TYR A 11 -2.04 9.07 3.65
N VAL A 12 -3.00 9.34 4.52
CA VAL A 12 -3.52 10.69 4.75
C VAL A 12 -3.23 11.06 6.20
N ASN A 13 -2.46 12.13 6.36
CA ASN A 13 -2.09 12.68 7.68
C ASN A 13 -2.78 14.02 7.97
N ALA A 14 -3.71 14.43 7.09
CA ALA A 14 -4.55 15.60 7.28
C ALA A 14 -5.71 15.26 8.22
N ASP A 15 -6.06 16.21 9.09
CA ASP A 15 -7.29 16.13 9.88
C ASP A 15 -8.48 16.55 9.01
N ALA A 16 -8.83 15.68 8.06
CA ALA A 16 -9.87 15.92 7.07
C ALA A 16 -10.64 14.63 6.78
N ASP A 17 -11.91 14.80 6.43
CA ASP A 17 -12.80 13.70 6.07
C ASP A 17 -12.41 13.07 4.72
N GLY A 18 -12.06 11.79 4.75
CA GLY A 18 -11.65 11.03 3.57
C GLY A 18 -12.79 10.63 2.61
N ARG A 19 -14.06 10.86 2.96
CA ARG A 19 -15.23 10.41 2.15
C ARG A 19 -15.18 10.89 0.70
N GLY A 20 -14.72 12.12 0.44
CA GLY A 20 -14.61 12.65 -0.93
C GLY A 20 -13.59 11.90 -1.79
N VAL A 21 -12.50 11.43 -1.19
CA VAL A 21 -11.49 10.59 -1.87
C VAL A 21 -12.08 9.23 -2.21
N VAL A 22 -12.78 8.60 -1.25
CA VAL A 22 -13.46 7.31 -1.46
C VAL A 22 -14.47 7.41 -2.61
N GLN A 23 -15.36 8.41 -2.57
CA GLN A 23 -16.39 8.59 -3.61
C GLN A 23 -15.76 8.81 -4.99
N THR A 24 -14.65 9.57 -5.07
CA THR A 24 -13.93 9.79 -6.32
C THR A 24 -13.31 8.50 -6.86
N LEU A 25 -12.75 7.66 -5.98
CA LEU A 25 -12.15 6.37 -6.36
C LEU A 25 -13.21 5.35 -6.79
N GLU A 26 -14.38 5.30 -6.12
CA GLU A 26 -15.49 4.41 -6.49
C GLU A 26 -16.07 4.73 -7.87
N GLN A 27 -16.05 6.00 -8.30
CA GLN A 27 -16.49 6.41 -9.62
C GLN A 27 -15.52 6.03 -10.74
N LYS A 28 -14.28 5.65 -10.40
CA LYS A 28 -13.32 5.13 -11.38
C LYS A 28 -13.58 3.65 -11.61
N SER A 29 -14.10 3.31 -12.78
CA SER A 29 -14.11 1.93 -13.26
C SER A 29 -12.68 1.49 -13.61
N GLY A 30 -11.92 1.07 -12.61
CA GLY A 30 -10.58 0.54 -12.77
C GLY A 30 -10.60 -0.95 -13.12
N ARG A 31 -9.85 -1.36 -14.15
CA ARG A 31 -9.46 -2.76 -14.31
C ARG A 31 -8.62 -3.15 -13.09
N VAL A 32 -9.00 -4.22 -12.39
CA VAL A 32 -8.14 -4.86 -11.40
C VAL A 32 -6.86 -5.28 -12.11
N ALA A 33 -5.72 -4.73 -11.69
CA ALA A 33 -4.44 -5.21 -12.16
C ALA A 33 -4.23 -6.62 -11.59
N THR A 34 -4.29 -7.63 -12.45
CA THR A 34 -3.95 -9.01 -12.10
C THR A 34 -2.45 -9.17 -12.31
N GLY A 35 -1.66 -8.74 -11.33
CA GLY A 35 -0.21 -8.88 -11.34
C GLY A 35 0.25 -9.48 -10.01
N VAL A 36 1.14 -10.46 -10.09
CA VAL A 36 1.89 -10.95 -8.94
C VAL A 36 3.26 -10.28 -8.99
N SER A 37 3.69 -9.68 -7.87
CA SER A 37 5.08 -9.25 -7.75
C SER A 37 5.96 -10.51 -7.72
N PRO A 38 6.91 -10.67 -8.64
CA PRO A 38 7.81 -11.84 -8.64
C PRO A 38 8.90 -11.73 -7.56
N VAL A 39 8.81 -10.73 -6.66
CA VAL A 39 9.81 -10.41 -5.65
C VAL A 39 9.11 -10.09 -4.33
N LEU A 40 9.68 -10.62 -3.25
CA LEU A 40 9.42 -10.18 -1.87
C LEU A 40 10.51 -9.23 -1.43
N ALA A 41 10.14 -8.15 -0.75
CA ALA A 41 11.09 -7.26 -0.12
C ALA A 41 11.04 -7.42 1.40
N LEU A 42 12.20 -7.62 2.02
CA LEU A 42 12.37 -7.36 3.44
C LEU A 42 12.62 -5.85 3.59
N ILE A 43 11.72 -5.17 4.30
CA ILE A 43 11.83 -3.73 4.53
C ILE A 43 12.05 -3.42 6.01
N GLU A 44 12.83 -2.39 6.27
CA GLU A 44 12.80 -1.68 7.54
C GLU A 44 11.83 -0.51 7.40
N LEU A 45 10.85 -0.42 8.30
CA LEU A 45 9.84 0.63 8.31
C LEU A 45 9.96 1.45 9.60
N HIS A 46 10.34 2.71 9.46
CA HIS A 46 10.30 3.68 10.55
C HIS A 46 9.02 4.52 10.43
N ARG A 47 8.30 4.62 11.55
CA ARG A 47 7.07 5.42 11.64
C ARG A 47 7.26 6.53 12.66
N ASP A 48 8.02 7.55 12.28
CA ASP A 48 8.21 8.74 13.12
C ASP A 48 7.52 9.96 12.50
N ASN A 49 6.87 10.76 13.37
CA ASN A 49 6.34 12.10 13.07
C ASN A 49 5.64 12.26 11.69
N ARG A 50 4.68 11.37 11.39
CA ARG A 50 3.83 11.44 10.19
C ARG A 50 4.61 11.27 8.86
N GLN A 51 5.85 10.80 8.90
CA GLN A 51 6.57 10.37 7.71
C GLN A 51 6.74 8.85 7.76
N TYR A 52 6.29 8.19 6.70
CA TYR A 52 6.60 6.79 6.48
C TYR A 52 7.95 6.77 5.80
N GLU A 53 9.00 6.46 6.55
CA GLU A 53 10.31 6.19 5.99
C GLU A 53 10.48 4.68 5.92
N TRP A 54 10.78 4.18 4.73
CA TRP A 54 11.12 2.77 4.56
C TRP A 54 12.36 2.64 3.69
N ARG A 55 13.15 1.62 4.00
CA ARG A 55 14.25 1.17 3.14
C ARG A 55 14.16 -0.33 2.92
N THR A 56 14.47 -0.75 1.70
CA THR A 56 14.63 -2.16 1.37
C THR A 56 15.94 -2.65 1.95
N LEU A 57 15.89 -3.72 2.74
CA LEU A 57 17.06 -4.40 3.28
C LEU A 57 17.51 -5.50 2.32
N GLU A 58 16.55 -6.22 1.74
CA GLU A 58 16.80 -7.35 0.86
C GLU A 58 15.61 -7.57 -0.08
N GLU A 59 15.87 -8.06 -1.28
CA GLU A 59 14.87 -8.52 -2.24
C GLU A 59 15.11 -10.00 -2.56
N ILE A 60 14.06 -10.80 -2.39
CA ILE A 60 14.09 -12.24 -2.62
C ILE A 60 13.15 -12.55 -3.78
N PRO A 61 13.63 -13.15 -4.89
CA PRO A 61 12.74 -13.63 -5.93
C PRO A 61 11.73 -14.63 -5.36
N LEU A 62 10.45 -14.40 -5.65
CA LEU A 62 9.45 -15.45 -5.63
C LEU A 62 9.72 -16.30 -6.89
N ALA A 63 10.67 -17.23 -6.81
CA ALA A 63 10.81 -18.24 -7.85
C ALA A 63 9.51 -19.05 -7.95
N ASP A 64 9.20 -19.54 -9.15
CA ASP A 64 7.98 -20.31 -9.47
C ASP A 64 7.69 -21.45 -8.47
#